data_AF-A0A378K1W9-F1
#
_entry.id   AF-A0A378K1W9-F1
#
_cell.length_a   1.000
_cell.length_b   1.000
_cell.length_c   1.000
_cell.angle_alpha   90.00
_cell.angle_beta   90.00
_cell.angle_gamma   90.00
#
_symmetry.space_group_name_H-M   'P 1'
#
loop_
_entity.id
_entity.type
_entity.pdbx_description
1 polymer ?
#
loop_
_entity_poly.entity_id
_entity_poly.type
_entity_poly.pdbx_seq_one_letter_code
_entity_poly.pdbx_strand_id
1 'polypeptide(L)'
;MIRLEELLYSLTTVIIRYHDNLMGKKLINAKDIPDARLKSRALAIEIIQNQDDPLYFSTRLKEIITTCTTGYPDRRPFLSYILNEIVLIKSFLNKSEAFSEEEFADYKNQIFKLLIDIKGLLSTKKSGSYEVTQHQTDIAPGGKIALSGCINERYVGDYFCNSGIFLREEVLETLNISYAFPDERYDEFAYRICSEHQNALLVPELLAKNRHLEKENTCLRQISDQSALKEEEIQSSSAQQNALIKQHEETIRQLLETIEQQKAQIQAQEEKIEEQSKILAEPLQRPRPLFGAFGYSPALFALGRFPRVLDNPDSSTPSAPNPGVIE
;
A
#
# COMPACT_ATOMS: atom_id res chain seq x y z
N MET A 1 16.36 -8.47 -16.49
CA MET A 1 17.52 -8.59 -15.61
C MET A 1 18.01 -7.18 -15.37
N ILE A 2 18.10 -6.75 -14.12
CA ILE A 2 18.58 -5.41 -13.79
C ILE A 2 20.11 -5.39 -13.76
N ARG A 3 20.74 -4.22 -13.96
CA ARG A 3 22.21 -4.11 -13.97
C ARG A 3 22.90 -4.59 -12.69
N LEU A 4 22.23 -4.51 -11.54
CA LEU A 4 22.75 -5.04 -10.28
C LEU A 4 22.91 -6.57 -10.33
N GLU A 5 21.93 -7.28 -10.91
CA GLU A 5 22.02 -8.73 -11.16
C GLU A 5 23.14 -9.04 -12.15
N GLU A 6 23.29 -8.24 -13.20
CA GLU A 6 24.39 -8.37 -14.16
C GLU A 6 25.75 -8.28 -13.48
N LEU A 7 25.95 -7.31 -12.58
CA LEU A 7 27.17 -7.17 -11.81
C LEU A 7 27.40 -8.38 -10.90
N LEU A 8 26.36 -8.87 -10.21
CA LEU A 8 26.44 -10.06 -9.36
C LEU A 8 26.91 -11.30 -10.12
N TYR A 9 26.26 -11.59 -11.25
CA TYR A 9 26.62 -12.74 -12.09
C TYR A 9 28.01 -12.58 -12.70
N SER A 10 28.40 -11.35 -13.05
CA SER A 10 29.73 -11.05 -13.60
C SER A 10 30.84 -11.34 -12.58
N LEU A 11 30.70 -10.89 -11.33
CA LEU A 11 31.66 -11.19 -10.27
C LEU A 11 31.71 -12.69 -9.95
N THR A 12 30.57 -13.35 -9.94
CA THR A 12 30.49 -14.81 -9.72
C THR A 12 31.21 -15.56 -10.86
N THR A 13 31.06 -15.08 -12.09
CA THR A 13 31.75 -15.62 -13.27
C THR A 13 33.27 -15.50 -13.14
N VAL A 14 33.79 -14.43 -12.52
CA VAL A 14 35.23 -14.30 -12.24
C VAL A 14 35.75 -15.48 -11.41
N ILE A 15 35.06 -15.87 -10.34
CA ILE A 15 35.47 -17.01 -9.50
C ILE A 15 35.47 -18.32 -10.30
N ILE A 16 34.43 -18.56 -11.11
CA ILE A 16 34.29 -19.76 -11.94
C ILE A 16 35.42 -19.84 -12.97
N ARG A 17 35.67 -18.75 -13.72
CA ARG A 17 36.77 -18.69 -14.69
C ARG A 17 38.13 -18.85 -14.03
N TYR A 18 38.30 -18.31 -12.81
CA TYR A 18 39.52 -18.50 -12.04
C TYR A 18 39.77 -19.96 -11.70
N HIS A 19 38.74 -20.66 -11.22
CA HIS A 19 38.82 -22.08 -10.94
C HIS A 19 39.24 -22.87 -12.17
N ASP A 20 38.56 -22.68 -13.30
CA ASP A 20 38.81 -23.47 -14.52
C ASP A 20 40.14 -23.17 -15.20
N ASN A 21 40.73 -22.02 -14.89
CA ASN A 21 42.09 -21.70 -15.28
C ASN A 21 43.15 -22.38 -14.40
N LEU A 22 42.88 -22.61 -13.11
CA LEU A 22 43.84 -23.22 -12.18
C LEU A 22 43.73 -24.74 -12.09
N MET A 23 42.54 -25.29 -12.34
CA MET A 23 42.23 -26.69 -12.10
C MET A 23 42.24 -27.53 -13.37
N GLY A 24 42.81 -28.73 -13.30
CA GLY A 24 42.75 -29.70 -14.40
C GLY A 24 41.32 -30.23 -14.63
N LYS A 25 40.54 -30.40 -13.56
CA LYS A 25 39.11 -30.72 -13.63
C LYS A 25 38.31 -29.42 -13.65
N LYS A 26 37.78 -29.05 -14.82
CA LYS A 26 37.00 -27.84 -15.01
C LYS A 26 35.56 -28.01 -14.51
N LEU A 27 34.95 -26.92 -14.05
CA LEU A 27 33.53 -26.81 -13.75
C LEU A 27 32.72 -26.78 -15.04
N ILE A 28 33.23 -26.10 -16.07
CA ILE A 28 32.59 -26.04 -17.38
C ILE A 28 33.46 -26.67 -18.48
N ASN A 29 32.80 -27.40 -19.37
CA ASN A 29 33.42 -27.92 -20.59
C ASN A 29 33.15 -26.96 -21.75
N ALA A 30 34.13 -26.13 -22.07
CA ALA A 30 34.05 -25.14 -23.14
C ALA A 30 34.99 -25.47 -24.30
N LYS A 31 34.55 -25.14 -25.53
CA LYS A 31 35.33 -25.34 -26.77
C LYS A 31 36.29 -24.19 -27.04
N ASP A 32 35.86 -22.96 -26.80
CA ASP A 32 36.61 -21.73 -27.02
C ASP A 32 36.30 -20.68 -25.93
N ILE A 33 36.91 -19.49 -26.03
CA ILE A 33 36.74 -18.42 -25.04
C ILE A 33 35.28 -17.90 -25.02
N PRO A 34 34.62 -17.59 -26.15
CA PRO A 34 33.21 -17.20 -26.14
C PRO A 34 32.28 -18.22 -25.48
N ASP A 35 32.44 -19.51 -25.80
CA ASP A 35 31.67 -20.61 -25.19
C ASP A 35 31.97 -20.73 -23.69
N ALA A 36 33.23 -20.51 -23.28
CA ALA A 36 33.60 -20.47 -21.87
C ALA A 36 32.89 -19.33 -21.12
N ARG A 37 32.85 -18.12 -21.68
CA ARG A 37 32.15 -16.98 -21.07
C ARG A 37 30.66 -17.27 -20.90
N LEU A 38 30.02 -17.79 -21.94
CA LEU A 38 28.59 -18.10 -21.91
C LEU A 38 28.26 -19.20 -20.88
N LYS A 39 29.03 -20.28 -20.85
CA LYS A 39 28.83 -21.38 -19.89
C LYS A 39 29.17 -20.99 -18.46
N SER A 40 30.24 -20.22 -18.24
CA SER A 40 30.58 -19.74 -16.90
C SER A 40 29.50 -18.80 -16.37
N ARG A 41 28.93 -17.96 -17.23
CA ARG A 41 27.80 -17.09 -16.86
C ARG A 41 26.53 -17.89 -16.55
N ALA A 42 26.23 -18.93 -17.34
CA ALA A 42 25.11 -19.81 -17.05
C ALA A 42 25.25 -20.51 -15.68
N LEU A 43 26.44 -21.03 -15.38
CA LEU A 43 26.73 -21.63 -14.08
C LEU A 43 26.70 -20.59 -12.94
N ALA A 44 27.14 -19.35 -13.18
CA ALA A 44 27.03 -18.26 -12.20
C ALA A 44 25.57 -17.96 -11.84
N ILE A 45 24.69 -17.94 -12.85
CA ILE A 45 23.25 -17.75 -12.65
C ILE A 45 22.68 -18.91 -11.83
N GLU A 46 23.00 -20.15 -12.19
CA GLU A 46 22.55 -21.36 -11.48
C GLU A 46 22.97 -21.34 -10.00
N ILE A 47 24.23 -21.03 -9.71
CA ILE A 47 24.75 -20.98 -8.33
C ILE A 47 24.03 -19.91 -7.49
N ILE A 48 23.77 -18.74 -8.07
CA ILE A 48 23.16 -17.60 -7.36
C ILE A 48 21.64 -17.75 -7.21
N GLN A 49 20.96 -18.35 -8.19
CA GLN A 49 19.51 -18.51 -8.19
C GLN A 49 19.02 -19.72 -7.40
N ASN A 50 19.91 -20.60 -6.94
CA ASN A 50 19.51 -21.78 -6.19
C ASN A 50 18.73 -21.36 -4.91
N GLN A 51 17.43 -21.67 -4.88
CA GLN A 51 16.49 -21.19 -3.87
C GLN A 51 16.46 -22.06 -2.60
N ASP A 52 17.08 -23.24 -2.64
CA ASP A 52 16.93 -24.25 -1.58
C ASP A 52 17.64 -23.85 -0.27
N ASP A 53 18.67 -22.99 -0.32
CA ASP A 53 19.34 -22.43 0.87
C ASP A 53 20.01 -21.07 0.56
N PRO A 54 19.65 -19.97 1.26
CA PRO A 54 20.26 -18.65 1.07
C PRO A 54 21.77 -18.60 1.29
N LEU A 55 22.33 -19.51 2.09
CA LEU A 55 23.76 -19.65 2.34
C LEU A 55 24.44 -20.65 1.38
N TYR A 56 23.67 -21.30 0.51
CA TYR A 56 24.20 -22.28 -0.44
C TYR A 56 25.19 -21.64 -1.39
N PHE A 57 24.86 -20.50 -1.98
CA PHE A 57 25.73 -19.88 -2.99
C PHE A 57 27.09 -19.48 -2.38
N SER A 58 27.10 -18.90 -1.18
CA SER A 58 28.32 -18.43 -0.53
C SER A 58 29.19 -19.60 -0.07
N THR A 59 28.57 -20.66 0.45
CA THR A 59 29.24 -21.92 0.81
C THR A 59 29.84 -22.58 -0.43
N ARG A 60 29.06 -22.69 -1.51
CA ARG A 60 29.47 -23.29 -2.78
C ARG A 60 30.64 -22.55 -3.42
N LEU A 61 30.59 -21.22 -3.45
CA LEU A 61 31.70 -20.41 -3.97
C LEU A 61 32.94 -20.51 -3.07
N LYS A 62 32.77 -20.57 -1.75
CA LYS A 62 33.87 -20.79 -0.81
C LYS A 62 34.55 -22.15 -1.02
N GLU A 63 33.81 -23.21 -1.31
CA GLU A 63 34.34 -24.52 -1.68
C GLU A 63 35.14 -24.46 -2.99
N ILE A 64 34.59 -23.80 -4.02
CA ILE A 64 35.27 -23.60 -5.31
C ILE A 64 36.59 -22.87 -5.11
N ILE A 65 36.60 -21.78 -4.33
CA ILE A 65 37.81 -21.00 -4.01
C ILE A 65 38.81 -21.87 -3.24
N THR A 66 38.37 -22.59 -2.22
CA THR A 66 39.27 -23.42 -1.39
C THR A 66 39.92 -24.51 -2.23
N THR A 67 39.14 -25.14 -3.12
CA THR A 67 39.62 -26.20 -4.00
C THR A 67 40.62 -25.66 -5.02
N CYS A 68 40.32 -24.55 -5.71
CA CYS A 68 41.23 -24.01 -6.71
C CYS A 68 42.48 -23.33 -6.15
N THR A 69 42.46 -22.92 -4.87
CA THR A 69 43.61 -22.27 -4.21
C THR A 69 44.45 -23.20 -3.34
N THR A 70 44.16 -24.49 -3.30
CA THR A 70 44.92 -25.47 -2.48
C THR A 70 46.42 -25.46 -2.81
N GLY A 71 46.80 -25.31 -4.08
CA GLY A 71 48.20 -25.17 -4.52
C GLY A 71 48.68 -23.72 -4.72
N TYR A 72 47.81 -22.73 -4.52
CA TYR A 72 48.06 -21.32 -4.86
C TYR A 72 47.50 -20.37 -3.78
N PRO A 73 48.08 -20.39 -2.56
CA PRO A 73 47.55 -19.64 -1.43
C PRO A 73 47.59 -18.11 -1.65
N ASP A 74 48.50 -17.62 -2.49
CA ASP A 74 48.61 -16.21 -2.89
C ASP A 74 47.39 -15.69 -3.67
N ARG A 75 46.58 -16.58 -4.25
CA ARG A 75 45.36 -16.21 -5.00
C ARG A 75 44.12 -16.08 -4.13
N ARG A 76 44.15 -16.69 -2.94
CA ARG A 76 42.99 -16.74 -2.04
C ARG A 76 42.51 -15.35 -1.58
N PRO A 77 43.38 -14.38 -1.23
CA PRO A 77 42.91 -13.05 -0.81
C PRO A 77 42.05 -12.34 -1.86
N PHE A 78 42.47 -12.39 -3.13
CA PHE A 78 41.72 -11.82 -4.24
C PHE A 78 40.35 -12.48 -4.41
N LEU A 79 40.28 -13.81 -4.39
CA LEU A 79 39.01 -14.51 -4.57
C LEU A 79 38.07 -14.35 -3.37
N SER A 80 38.61 -14.32 -2.14
CA SER A 80 37.84 -14.02 -0.93
C SER A 80 37.26 -12.61 -0.95
N TYR A 81 38.01 -11.64 -1.48
CA TYR A 81 37.50 -10.28 -1.72
C TYR A 81 36.31 -10.31 -2.69
N ILE A 82 36.46 -10.93 -3.86
CA ILE A 82 35.35 -11.04 -4.83
C ILE A 82 34.12 -11.73 -4.22
N LEU A 83 34.32 -12.80 -3.43
CA LEU A 83 33.22 -13.47 -2.72
C LEU A 83 32.51 -12.53 -1.74
N ASN A 84 33.25 -11.71 -0.99
CA ASN A 84 32.65 -10.72 -0.09
C ASN A 84 31.74 -9.75 -0.84
N GLU A 85 32.20 -9.22 -1.97
CA GLU A 85 31.44 -8.26 -2.76
C GLU A 85 30.22 -8.91 -3.43
N ILE A 86 30.30 -10.20 -3.80
CA ILE A 86 29.14 -10.99 -4.25
C ILE A 86 28.10 -11.12 -3.14
N VAL A 87 28.52 -11.44 -1.90
CA VAL A 87 27.62 -11.55 -0.74
C VAL A 87 26.93 -10.21 -0.47
N LEU A 88 27.68 -9.11 -0.52
CA LEU A 88 27.14 -7.76 -0.37
C LEU A 88 26.07 -7.45 -1.44
N ILE A 89 26.40 -7.64 -2.72
CA ILE A 89 25.46 -7.34 -3.81
C ILE A 89 24.20 -8.22 -3.71
N LYS A 90 24.37 -9.48 -3.32
CA LYS A 90 23.25 -10.39 -3.12
C LYS A 90 22.35 -9.93 -1.96
N SER A 91 22.90 -9.35 -0.90
CA SER A 91 22.08 -8.81 0.19
C SER A 91 21.22 -7.62 -0.27
N PHE A 92 21.75 -6.76 -1.16
CA PHE A 92 20.96 -5.71 -1.79
C PHE A 92 19.84 -6.26 -2.66
N LEU A 93 20.12 -7.25 -3.51
CA LEU A 93 19.09 -7.88 -4.36
C LEU A 93 18.01 -8.62 -3.58
N ASN A 94 18.31 -9.07 -2.37
CA ASN A 94 17.34 -9.75 -1.51
C ASN A 94 16.41 -8.78 -0.77
N LYS A 95 16.66 -7.46 -0.80
CA LYS A 95 15.72 -6.47 -0.24
C LYS A 95 14.45 -6.43 -1.09
N SER A 96 13.30 -6.55 -0.42
CA SER A 96 11.97 -6.44 -1.05
C SER A 96 11.40 -5.02 -1.01
N GLU A 97 11.95 -4.16 -0.15
CA GLU A 97 11.48 -2.80 0.08
C GLU A 97 12.46 -1.79 -0.49
N ALA A 98 11.92 -0.65 -0.95
CA ALA A 98 12.73 0.44 -1.45
C ALA A 98 13.65 1.01 -0.36
N PHE A 99 14.85 1.43 -0.76
CA PHE A 99 15.83 2.00 0.15
C PHE A 99 15.39 3.40 0.59
N SER A 100 15.69 3.76 1.85
CA SER A 100 15.61 5.15 2.29
C SER A 100 16.67 6.01 1.59
N GLU A 101 16.58 7.34 1.67
CA GLU A 101 17.56 8.23 1.03
C GLU A 101 18.99 8.02 1.54
N GLU A 102 19.14 7.85 2.86
CA GLU A 102 20.44 7.57 3.50
C GLU A 102 20.97 6.20 3.10
N GLU A 103 20.13 5.15 3.17
CA GLU A 103 20.51 3.80 2.76
C GLU A 103 20.88 3.74 1.28
N PHE A 104 20.19 4.49 0.43
CA PHE A 104 20.45 4.55 -1.00
C PHE A 104 21.78 5.27 -1.30
N ALA A 105 22.11 6.32 -0.55
CA ALA A 105 23.40 7.00 -0.66
C ALA A 105 24.55 6.05 -0.28
N ASP A 106 24.40 5.29 0.81
CA ASP A 106 25.38 4.29 1.24
C ASP A 106 25.51 3.15 0.23
N TYR A 107 24.39 2.60 -0.24
CA TYR A 107 24.37 1.58 -1.28
C TYR A 107 25.12 2.05 -2.54
N LYS A 108 24.84 3.27 -3.01
CA LYS A 108 25.54 3.87 -4.15
C LYS A 108 27.04 3.99 -3.91
N ASN A 109 27.43 4.47 -2.73
CA ASN A 109 28.84 4.61 -2.36
C ASN A 109 29.56 3.27 -2.36
N GLN A 110 28.91 2.19 -1.89
CA GLN A 110 29.50 0.85 -1.87
C GLN A 110 29.72 0.29 -3.28
N ILE A 111 28.74 0.44 -4.19
CA ILE A 111 28.89 0.05 -5.59
C ILE A 111 29.97 0.89 -6.29
N PHE A 112 29.99 2.21 -6.05
CA PHE A 112 31.04 3.08 -6.58
C PHE A 112 32.43 2.64 -6.12
N LYS A 113 32.61 2.37 -4.83
CA LYS A 113 33.89 1.92 -4.27
C LYS A 113 34.35 0.60 -4.87
N LEU A 114 33.46 -0.37 -5.02
CA LEU A 114 33.77 -1.62 -5.72
C LEU A 114 34.31 -1.37 -7.14
N LEU A 115 33.63 -0.53 -7.94
CA LEU A 115 34.07 -0.27 -9.31
C LEU A 115 35.41 0.50 -9.38
N ILE A 116 35.62 1.45 -8.46
CA ILE A 116 36.90 2.17 -8.31
C ILE A 116 38.01 1.23 -7.87
N ASP A 117 37.74 0.29 -6.96
CA ASP A 117 38.74 -0.68 -6.51
C ASP A 117 39.13 -1.65 -7.63
N ILE A 118 38.17 -2.07 -8.46
CA ILE A 118 38.45 -2.84 -9.68
C ILE A 118 39.34 -2.02 -10.64
N LYS A 119 39.03 -0.74 -10.85
CA LYS A 119 39.87 0.18 -11.66
C LYS A 119 41.29 0.29 -11.08
N GLY A 120 41.41 0.46 -9.77
CA GLY A 120 42.67 0.57 -9.06
C GLY A 120 43.53 -0.67 -9.19
N LEU A 121 42.94 -1.86 -9.01
CA LEU A 121 43.61 -3.14 -9.23
C LEU A 121 44.12 -3.31 -10.66
N LEU A 122 43.31 -2.91 -11.65
CA LEU A 122 43.66 -2.96 -13.07
C LEU A 122 44.73 -1.93 -13.45
N SER A 123 44.85 -0.83 -12.70
CA SER A 123 45.85 0.22 -12.94
C SER A 123 47.16 -0.02 -12.18
N THR A 124 47.20 -1.04 -11.31
CA THR A 124 48.34 -1.31 -10.42
C THR A 124 49.19 -2.46 -10.96
N LYS A 125 50.51 -2.30 -10.84
CA LYS A 125 51.51 -3.32 -11.16
C LYS A 125 51.47 -4.47 -10.16
N LYS A 126 51.70 -5.70 -10.62
CA LYS A 126 51.67 -6.92 -9.78
C LYS A 126 52.76 -6.94 -8.71
N SER A 127 53.87 -6.22 -8.95
CA SER A 127 54.93 -5.97 -7.97
C SER A 127 54.47 -5.05 -6.82
N GLY A 128 53.43 -4.25 -7.05
CA GLY A 128 52.82 -3.37 -6.07
C GLY A 128 51.53 -3.92 -5.46
N SER A 129 51.03 -3.19 -4.46
CA SER A 129 49.77 -3.46 -3.79
C SER A 129 48.82 -2.29 -3.93
N TYR A 130 47.54 -2.57 -4.12
CA TYR A 130 46.45 -1.61 -4.07
C TYR A 130 45.56 -1.93 -2.86
N GLU A 131 45.18 -0.90 -2.08
CA GLU A 131 44.27 -1.05 -0.95
C GLU A 131 42.83 -1.03 -1.45
N VAL A 132 42.17 -2.19 -1.49
CA VAL A 132 40.73 -2.27 -1.77
C VAL A 132 39.92 -2.13 -0.50
N THR A 133 38.72 -1.58 -0.63
CA THR A 133 37.72 -1.49 0.42
C THR A 133 36.92 -2.79 0.43
N GLN A 134 37.08 -3.58 1.49
CA GLN A 134 36.22 -4.73 1.77
C GLN A 134 35.02 -4.23 2.56
N HIS A 135 33.82 -4.36 2.01
CA HIS A 135 32.61 -3.98 2.73
C HIS A 135 32.27 -4.99 3.83
N GLN A 136 31.60 -4.51 4.88
CA GLN A 136 31.14 -5.38 5.96
C GLN A 136 30.01 -6.29 5.46
N THR A 137 30.14 -7.60 5.71
CA THR A 137 29.14 -8.62 5.38
C THR A 137 29.12 -9.70 6.47
N ASP A 138 28.23 -10.68 6.35
CA ASP A 138 28.18 -11.83 7.26
C ASP A 138 29.48 -12.66 7.25
N ILE A 139 30.29 -12.57 6.19
CA ILE A 139 31.52 -13.34 6.03
C ILE A 139 32.81 -12.55 6.29
N ALA A 140 32.73 -11.21 6.40
CA ALA A 140 33.89 -10.38 6.68
C ALA A 140 33.52 -9.12 7.49
N PRO A 141 34.36 -8.70 8.47
CA PRO A 141 34.08 -7.54 9.33
C PRO A 141 34.18 -6.19 8.61
N GLY A 142 34.54 -6.18 7.32
CA GLY A 142 34.85 -4.99 6.55
C GLY A 142 36.24 -4.41 6.87
N GLY A 143 36.67 -3.42 6.09
CA GLY A 143 37.93 -2.71 6.26
C GLY A 143 38.70 -2.53 4.97
N LYS A 144 40.01 -2.32 5.07
CA LYS A 144 40.91 -2.23 3.92
C LYS A 144 41.79 -3.46 3.85
N ILE A 145 41.96 -3.99 2.64
CA ILE A 145 42.86 -5.11 2.38
C ILE A 145 43.81 -4.77 1.22
N ALA A 146 45.08 -5.09 1.39
CA ALA A 146 46.08 -4.90 0.34
C ALA A 146 46.07 -6.12 -0.61
N LEU A 147 45.80 -5.88 -1.89
CA LEU A 147 45.84 -6.89 -2.94
C LEU A 147 46.90 -6.54 -3.98
N SER A 148 47.54 -7.55 -4.55
CA SER A 148 48.50 -7.33 -5.66
C SER A 148 47.80 -6.76 -6.89
N GLY A 149 48.49 -5.84 -7.59
CA GLY A 149 48.00 -5.30 -8.85
C GLY A 149 47.87 -6.34 -9.97
N CYS A 150 47.16 -5.98 -11.04
CA CYS A 150 46.84 -6.90 -12.13
C CYS A 150 47.81 -6.85 -13.33
N ILE A 151 48.71 -5.85 -13.41
CA ILE A 151 49.62 -5.69 -14.55
C ILE A 151 50.90 -6.51 -14.33
N ASN A 152 51.18 -7.46 -15.22
CA ASN A 152 52.44 -8.23 -15.22
C ASN A 152 53.54 -7.49 -15.98
N GLU A 153 54.63 -7.19 -15.29
CA GLU A 153 55.80 -6.49 -15.87
C GLU A 153 56.90 -7.46 -16.36
N ARG A 154 56.70 -8.78 -16.25
CA ARG A 154 57.76 -9.78 -16.56
C ARG A 154 58.10 -9.88 -18.05
N TYR A 155 57.26 -9.38 -18.94
CA TYR A 155 57.45 -9.45 -20.39
C TYR A 155 57.15 -8.09 -21.03
N VAL A 156 57.74 -7.81 -22.19
CA VAL A 156 57.57 -6.55 -22.91
C VAL A 156 56.09 -6.36 -23.31
N GLY A 157 55.45 -5.30 -22.80
CA GLY A 157 54.10 -4.90 -23.21
C GLY A 157 53.02 -4.91 -22.14
N ASP A 158 53.37 -4.93 -20.85
CA ASP A 158 52.45 -4.75 -19.71
C ASP A 158 51.08 -5.45 -19.88
N TYR A 159 51.08 -6.78 -19.80
CA TYR A 159 49.87 -7.58 -19.97
C TYR A 159 49.15 -7.82 -18.65
N PHE A 160 47.82 -7.93 -18.69
CA PHE A 160 47.04 -8.35 -17.53
C PHE A 160 47.33 -9.80 -17.13
N CYS A 161 47.46 -10.05 -15.84
CA CYS A 161 47.37 -11.40 -15.29
C CYS A 161 45.92 -11.92 -15.35
N ASN A 162 45.69 -13.20 -15.04
CA ASN A 162 44.37 -13.82 -15.11
C ASN A 162 43.31 -13.07 -14.28
N SER A 163 43.67 -12.58 -13.08
CA SER A 163 42.78 -11.72 -12.28
C SER A 163 42.33 -10.48 -13.06
N GLY A 164 43.27 -9.80 -13.74
CA GLY A 164 42.99 -8.62 -14.54
C GLY A 164 42.19 -8.92 -15.81
N ILE A 165 42.50 -10.01 -16.49
CA ILE A 165 41.76 -10.46 -17.68
C ILE A 165 40.30 -10.71 -17.31
N PHE A 166 40.05 -11.45 -16.22
CA PHE A 166 38.68 -11.78 -15.82
C PHE A 166 37.92 -10.58 -15.30
N LEU A 167 38.55 -9.67 -14.52
CA LEU A 167 37.89 -8.43 -14.12
C LEU A 167 37.52 -7.55 -15.32
N ARG A 168 38.43 -7.42 -16.30
CA ARG A 168 38.17 -6.63 -17.50
C ARG A 168 37.06 -7.25 -18.35
N GLU A 169 37.19 -8.52 -18.70
CA GLU A 169 36.26 -9.20 -19.63
C GLU A 169 34.91 -9.48 -19.00
N GLU A 170 34.86 -9.95 -17.74
CA GLU A 170 33.60 -10.35 -17.13
C GLU A 170 32.87 -9.20 -16.46
N VAL A 171 33.58 -8.25 -15.85
CA VAL A 171 32.95 -7.16 -15.11
C VAL A 171 32.86 -5.88 -15.95
N LEU A 172 34.00 -5.31 -16.35
CA LEU A 172 34.00 -4.00 -17.00
C LEU A 172 33.38 -4.04 -18.41
N GLU A 173 33.81 -4.96 -19.27
CA GLU A 173 33.27 -5.10 -20.63
C GLU A 173 31.77 -5.41 -20.61
N THR A 174 31.30 -6.28 -19.70
CA THR A 174 29.86 -6.59 -19.55
C THR A 174 29.06 -5.35 -19.18
N LEU A 175 29.59 -4.47 -18.34
CA LEU A 175 28.96 -3.21 -17.96
C LEU A 175 29.21 -2.07 -18.95
N ASN A 176 29.92 -2.33 -20.06
CA ASN A 176 30.38 -1.34 -21.03
C ASN A 176 31.22 -0.22 -20.40
N ILE A 177 32.08 -0.59 -19.46
CA ILE A 177 33.02 0.29 -18.74
C ILE A 177 34.44 0.02 -19.25
N SER A 178 35.26 1.07 -19.36
CA SER A 178 36.69 0.96 -19.58
C SER A 178 37.45 1.36 -18.32
N TYR A 179 38.51 0.62 -17.97
CA TYR A 179 39.39 0.95 -16.83
C TYR A 179 40.12 2.29 -17.01
N ALA A 180 40.17 2.81 -18.23
CA ALA A 180 40.77 4.10 -18.57
C ALA A 180 39.80 5.29 -18.39
N PHE A 181 38.53 5.05 -18.05
CA PHE A 181 37.58 6.14 -17.83
C PHE A 181 37.92 6.94 -16.57
N PRO A 182 37.59 8.24 -16.54
CA PRO A 182 37.78 9.08 -15.37
C PRO A 182 36.76 8.73 -14.28
N ASP A 183 37.03 9.09 -13.02
CA ASP A 183 36.26 8.64 -11.85
C ASP A 183 34.79 9.11 -11.89
N GLU A 184 34.50 10.24 -12.53
CA GLU A 184 33.13 10.74 -12.69
C GLU A 184 32.25 9.77 -13.48
N ARG A 185 32.82 9.08 -14.48
CA ARG A 185 32.09 8.04 -15.22
C ARG A 185 31.73 6.86 -14.32
N TYR A 186 32.60 6.51 -13.38
CA TYR A 186 32.33 5.44 -12.43
C TYR A 186 31.18 5.78 -11.48
N ASP A 187 31.09 7.04 -11.04
CA ASP A 187 29.94 7.52 -10.25
C ASP A 187 28.64 7.47 -11.07
N GLU A 188 28.67 7.88 -12.35
CA GLU A 188 27.52 7.73 -13.25
C GLU A 188 27.07 6.26 -13.39
N PHE A 189 28.02 5.32 -13.56
CA PHE A 189 27.69 3.90 -13.66
C PHE A 189 27.12 3.35 -12.35
N ALA A 190 27.72 3.69 -11.21
CA ALA A 190 27.20 3.29 -9.90
C ALA A 190 25.78 3.84 -9.69
N TYR A 191 25.56 5.12 -9.97
CA TYR A 191 24.24 5.74 -9.90
C TYR A 191 23.22 5.02 -10.79
N ARG A 192 23.57 4.68 -12.04
CA ARG A 192 22.68 3.95 -12.95
C ARG A 192 22.33 2.55 -12.45
N ILE A 193 23.31 1.80 -11.92
CA ILE A 193 23.08 0.47 -11.35
C ILE A 193 22.11 0.58 -10.15
N CYS A 194 22.38 1.51 -9.25
CA CYS A 194 21.60 1.68 -8.03
C CYS A 194 20.19 2.20 -8.31
N SER A 195 20.04 3.22 -9.14
CA SER A 195 18.74 3.82 -9.48
C SER A 195 17.83 2.85 -10.22
N GLU A 196 18.37 2.01 -11.11
CA GLU A 196 17.59 0.97 -11.78
C GLU A 196 17.01 -0.05 -10.78
N HIS A 197 17.82 -0.49 -9.81
CA HIS A 197 17.37 -1.38 -8.74
C HIS A 197 16.33 -0.70 -7.84
N GLN A 198 16.59 0.54 -7.40
CA GLN A 198 15.67 1.31 -6.57
C GLN A 198 14.32 1.51 -7.26
N ASN A 199 14.32 1.81 -8.56
CA ASN A 199 13.09 1.97 -9.34
C ASN A 199 12.36 0.63 -9.50
N ALA A 200 13.07 -0.50 -9.62
CA ALA A 200 12.45 -1.81 -9.67
C ALA A 200 11.69 -2.16 -8.38
N LEU A 201 12.10 -1.59 -7.23
CA LEU A 201 11.41 -1.72 -5.94
C LEU A 201 10.30 -0.68 -5.75
N LEU A 202 10.57 0.60 -6.06
CA LEU A 202 9.63 1.70 -5.86
C LEU A 202 8.41 1.63 -6.79
N VAL A 203 8.57 1.25 -8.05
CA VAL A 203 7.47 1.27 -9.03
C VAL A 203 6.32 0.34 -8.61
N PRO A 204 6.55 -0.94 -8.25
CA PRO A 204 5.50 -1.81 -7.71
C PRO A 204 4.83 -1.24 -6.46
N GLU A 205 5.61 -0.68 -5.53
CA GLU A 205 5.10 -0.11 -4.28
C GLU A 205 4.17 1.08 -4.54
N LEU A 206 4.61 2.02 -5.39
CA LEU A 206 3.83 3.20 -5.77
C LEU A 206 2.57 2.83 -6.55
N LEU A 207 2.63 1.82 -7.44
CA LEU A 207 1.45 1.31 -8.14
C LEU A 207 0.44 0.68 -7.18
N ALA A 208 0.92 -0.07 -6.16
CA ALA A 208 0.05 -0.64 -5.13
C ALA A 208 -0.62 0.46 -4.28
N LYS A 209 0.15 1.48 -3.85
CA LYS A 209 -0.37 2.63 -3.11
C LYS A 209 -1.38 3.44 -3.92
N ASN A 210 -1.10 3.73 -5.19
CA ASN A 210 -2.04 4.44 -6.07
C ASN A 210 -3.35 3.67 -6.23
N ARG A 211 -3.31 2.35 -6.46
CA ARG A 211 -4.53 1.53 -6.53
C ARG A 211 -5.32 1.55 -5.22
N HIS A 212 -4.65 1.58 -4.08
CA HIS A 212 -5.33 1.71 -2.78
C HIS A 212 -6.02 3.07 -2.64
N LEU A 213 -5.29 4.16 -2.92
CA LEU A 213 -5.82 5.53 -2.85
C LEU A 213 -6.95 5.78 -3.84
N GLU A 214 -6.91 5.16 -5.02
CA GLU A 214 -8.00 5.21 -6.00
C GLU A 214 -9.27 4.55 -5.44
N LYS A 215 -9.15 3.35 -4.85
CA LYS A 215 -10.29 2.67 -4.20
C LYS A 215 -10.88 3.50 -3.08
N GLU A 216 -10.03 4.06 -2.22
CA GLU A 216 -10.48 4.91 -1.12
C GLU A 216 -11.19 6.16 -1.63
N ASN A 217 -10.64 6.83 -2.65
CA ASN A 217 -11.30 7.96 -3.29
C ASN A 217 -12.65 7.59 -3.91
N THR A 218 -12.78 6.42 -4.54
CA THR A 218 -14.08 5.98 -5.08
C THR A 218 -15.10 5.71 -3.98
N CYS A 219 -14.69 5.13 -2.85
CA CYS A 219 -15.55 4.91 -1.70
C CYS A 219 -16.03 6.24 -1.10
N LEU A 220 -15.10 7.18 -0.89
CA LEU A 220 -15.43 8.51 -0.36
C LEU A 220 -16.39 9.28 -1.28
N ARG A 221 -16.21 9.19 -2.61
CA ARG A 221 -17.15 9.79 -3.58
C ARG A 221 -18.54 9.18 -3.45
N GLN A 222 -18.65 7.85 -3.38
CA GLN A 222 -19.95 7.19 -3.19
C GLN A 222 -20.65 7.61 -1.90
N ILE A 223 -19.90 7.75 -0.80
CA ILE A 223 -20.45 8.23 0.48
C ILE A 223 -20.92 9.68 0.35
N SER A 224 -20.12 10.53 -0.31
CA SER A 224 -20.47 11.93 -0.57
C SER A 224 -21.74 12.05 -1.41
N ASP A 225 -21.86 11.27 -2.49
CA ASP A 225 -23.02 11.27 -3.37
C ASP A 225 -24.27 10.76 -2.64
N GLN A 226 -24.15 9.71 -1.82
CA GLN A 226 -25.25 9.23 -0.97
C GLN A 226 -25.68 10.26 0.08
N SER A 227 -24.72 11.03 0.61
CA SER A 227 -25.00 12.08 1.60
C SER A 227 -25.72 13.26 0.95
N ALA A 228 -25.28 13.67 -0.25
CA ALA A 228 -25.96 14.70 -1.04
C ALA A 228 -27.40 14.31 -1.40
N LEU A 229 -27.64 13.06 -1.81
CA LEU A 229 -28.99 12.55 -2.08
C LEU A 229 -29.88 12.59 -0.83
N LYS A 230 -29.34 12.18 0.34
CA LYS A 230 -30.07 12.26 1.60
C LYS A 230 -30.35 13.70 2.02
N GLU A 231 -29.43 14.62 1.79
CA GLU A 231 -29.66 16.05 2.04
C GLU A 231 -30.76 16.61 1.15
N GLU A 232 -30.81 16.25 -0.13
CA GLU A 232 -31.90 16.62 -1.04
C GLU A 232 -33.26 16.04 -0.58
N GLU A 233 -33.28 14.77 -0.17
CA GLU A 233 -34.49 14.14 0.40
C GLU A 233 -34.97 14.84 1.67
N ILE A 234 -34.05 15.18 2.58
CA ILE A 234 -34.36 15.92 3.81
C ILE A 234 -34.87 17.32 3.49
N GLN A 235 -34.26 18.03 2.54
CA GLN A 235 -34.71 19.36 2.13
C GLN A 235 -36.10 19.31 1.50
N SER A 236 -36.37 18.34 0.63
CA SER A 236 -37.68 18.13 0.02
C SER A 236 -38.75 17.78 1.07
N SER A 237 -38.46 16.86 1.98
CA SER A 237 -39.34 16.49 3.09
C SER A 237 -39.60 17.67 4.03
N SER A 238 -38.58 18.46 4.36
CA SER A 238 -38.71 19.69 5.15
C SER A 238 -39.59 20.73 4.45
N ALA A 239 -39.44 20.91 3.15
CA ALA A 239 -40.29 21.81 2.37
C ALA A 239 -41.77 21.36 2.38
N GLN A 240 -42.02 20.06 2.27
CA GLN A 240 -43.37 19.49 2.38
C GLN A 240 -43.97 19.70 3.77
N GLN A 241 -43.21 19.43 4.83
CA GLN A 241 -43.65 19.68 6.21
C GLN A 241 -43.96 21.16 6.44
N ASN A 242 -43.11 22.06 5.94
CA ASN A 242 -43.34 23.50 6.05
C ASN A 242 -44.60 23.96 5.30
N ALA A 243 -44.91 23.37 4.14
CA ALA A 243 -46.16 23.65 3.43
C ALA A 243 -47.39 23.17 4.22
N LEU A 244 -47.29 22.00 4.84
CA LEU A 244 -48.35 21.42 5.68
C LEU A 244 -48.59 22.25 6.95
N ILE A 245 -47.53 22.75 7.57
CA ILE A 245 -47.60 23.68 8.71
C ILE A 245 -48.37 24.94 8.31
N LYS A 246 -48.04 25.57 7.16
CA LYS A 246 -48.77 26.75 6.67
C LYS A 246 -50.25 26.48 6.43
N GLN A 247 -50.59 25.32 5.87
CA GLN A 247 -51.99 24.93 5.67
C GLN A 247 -52.73 24.77 7.01
N HIS A 248 -52.08 24.16 8.00
CA HIS A 248 -52.64 24.06 9.35
C HIS A 248 -52.80 25.43 10.02
N GLU A 249 -51.83 26.34 9.87
CA GLU A 249 -51.94 27.71 10.36
C GLU A 249 -53.14 28.46 9.77
N GLU A 250 -53.37 28.33 8.46
CA GLU A 250 -54.55 28.91 7.80
C GLU A 250 -55.86 28.30 8.33
N THR A 251 -55.89 26.98 8.53
CA THR A 251 -57.07 26.29 9.05
C THR A 251 -57.39 26.73 10.49
N ILE A 252 -56.36 26.87 11.34
CA ILE A 252 -56.49 27.39 12.71
C ILE A 252 -57.04 28.82 12.67
N ARG A 253 -56.55 29.66 11.76
CA ARG A 253 -57.02 31.04 11.60
C ARG A 253 -58.50 31.11 11.24
N GLN A 254 -58.94 30.30 10.28
CA GLN A 254 -60.35 30.19 9.89
C GLN A 254 -61.22 29.70 11.07
N LEU A 255 -60.75 28.70 11.81
CA LEU A 255 -61.48 28.20 12.98
C LEU A 255 -61.60 29.28 14.07
N LEU A 256 -60.56 30.07 14.31
CA LEU A 256 -60.61 31.20 15.25
C LEU A 256 -61.63 32.25 14.82
N GLU A 257 -61.68 32.64 13.54
CA GLU A 257 -62.70 33.55 13.01
C GLU A 257 -64.11 32.97 13.17
N THR A 258 -64.27 31.66 12.95
CA THR A 258 -65.56 30.98 13.12
C THR A 258 -66.00 30.97 14.58
N ILE A 259 -65.07 30.73 15.51
CA ILE A 259 -65.32 30.79 16.96
C ILE A 259 -65.72 32.21 17.38
N GLU A 260 -65.06 33.26 16.86
CA GLU A 260 -65.44 34.64 17.13
C GLU A 260 -66.85 34.96 16.61
N GLN A 261 -67.19 34.52 15.39
CA GLN A 261 -68.53 34.70 14.84
C GLN A 261 -69.60 33.98 15.68
N GLN A 262 -69.33 32.73 16.08
CA GLN A 262 -70.23 31.97 16.97
C GLN A 262 -70.37 32.64 18.33
N LYS A 263 -69.28 33.17 18.90
CA LYS A 263 -69.32 33.91 20.17
C LYS A 263 -70.17 35.18 20.05
N ALA A 264 -70.04 35.92 18.96
CA ALA A 264 -70.89 37.08 18.68
C ALA A 264 -72.37 36.70 18.51
N GLN A 265 -72.66 35.57 17.83
CA GLN A 265 -74.02 35.03 17.74
C GLN A 265 -74.59 34.62 19.09
N ILE A 266 -73.79 33.95 19.94
CA ILE A 266 -74.20 33.58 21.30
C ILE A 266 -74.50 34.83 22.12
N GLN A 267 -73.65 35.86 22.09
CA GLN A 267 -73.92 37.12 22.78
C GLN A 267 -75.21 37.78 22.29
N ALA A 268 -75.44 37.83 20.98
CA ALA A 268 -76.69 38.37 20.43
C ALA A 268 -77.93 37.54 20.81
N GLN A 269 -77.78 36.22 20.98
CA GLN A 269 -78.85 35.37 21.50
C GLN A 269 -79.07 35.58 23.00
N GLU A 270 -78.01 35.74 23.79
CA GLU A 270 -78.06 36.06 25.21
C GLU A 270 -78.77 37.40 25.44
N GLU A 271 -78.44 38.44 24.66
CA GLU A 271 -79.15 39.73 24.70
C GLU A 271 -80.64 39.59 24.37
N LYS A 272 -80.98 38.81 23.34
CA LYS A 272 -82.39 38.52 23.00
C LYS A 272 -83.11 37.74 24.09
N ILE A 273 -82.44 36.77 24.72
CA ILE A 273 -83.00 36.03 25.86
C ILE A 273 -83.18 36.97 27.05
N GLU A 274 -82.24 37.89 27.29
CA GLU A 274 -82.36 38.90 28.34
C GLU A 274 -83.54 39.84 28.08
N GLU A 275 -83.73 40.30 26.84
CA GLU A 275 -84.91 41.07 26.42
C GLU A 275 -86.22 40.28 26.59
N GLN A 276 -86.27 39.03 26.13
CA GLN A 276 -87.44 38.17 26.31
C GLN A 276 -87.74 37.87 27.78
N SER A 277 -86.71 37.73 28.61
CA SER A 277 -86.87 37.55 30.05
C SER A 277 -87.36 38.82 30.75
N LYS A 278 -86.99 40.02 30.25
CA LYS A 278 -87.57 41.31 30.69
C LYS A 278 -89.04 41.45 30.28
N ILE A 279 -89.43 40.95 29.09
CA ILE A 279 -90.82 40.91 28.64
C ILE A 279 -91.66 39.91 29.46
N LEU A 280 -91.08 38.78 29.87
CA LEU A 280 -91.73 37.80 30.75
C LEU A 280 -91.75 38.21 32.23
N ALA A 281 -91.01 39.24 32.63
CA ALA A 281 -91.00 39.80 33.98
C ALA A 281 -92.11 40.85 34.21
N GLU A 282 -92.94 41.15 33.20
CA GLU A 282 -94.18 41.93 33.37
C GLU A 282 -95.31 41.03 33.92
N PRO A 283 -95.95 41.39 35.05
CA PRO A 283 -96.79 40.45 35.79
C PRO A 283 -98.17 40.31 35.18
N LEU A 284 -98.40 39.27 34.36
CA LEU A 284 -99.76 38.82 34.04
C LEU A 284 -100.26 37.85 35.11
N GLN A 285 -101.14 38.39 35.94
CA GLN A 285 -102.00 37.65 36.86
C GLN A 285 -102.81 36.57 36.10
N ARG A 286 -102.89 35.39 36.73
CA ARG A 286 -103.66 34.21 36.28
C ARG A 286 -105.14 34.51 36.06
N PRO A 287 -105.87 33.63 35.34
CA PRO A 287 -106.56 32.54 36.04
C PRO A 287 -106.58 31.18 35.31
N ARG A 288 -106.71 30.10 36.10
CA ARG A 288 -107.18 28.74 35.71
C ARG A 288 -108.74 28.76 35.61
N PRO A 289 -109.51 27.67 35.31
CA PRO A 289 -109.18 26.27 34.89
C PRO A 289 -110.14 25.69 33.78
N LEU A 290 -110.01 24.36 33.54
CA LEU A 290 -111.03 23.32 33.24
C LEU A 290 -111.16 22.72 31.81
N PHE A 291 -110.61 21.48 31.71
CA PHE A 291 -111.17 20.21 31.20
C PHE A 291 -111.35 19.89 29.68
N GLY A 292 -110.71 18.75 29.31
CA GLY A 292 -111.19 17.71 28.38
C GLY A 292 -110.53 17.73 26.99
N ALA A 293 -110.15 16.63 26.32
CA ALA A 293 -110.08 15.19 26.61
C ALA A 293 -109.36 14.49 25.43
N PHE A 294 -108.82 13.28 25.66
CA PHE A 294 -108.33 12.26 24.69
C PHE A 294 -107.11 12.63 23.80
N GLY A 295 -106.09 11.79 23.59
CA GLY A 295 -105.82 10.40 23.97
C GLY A 295 -104.48 9.93 23.38
N TYR A 296 -104.05 8.74 23.80
CA TYR A 296 -102.99 7.86 23.26
C TYR A 296 -101.51 8.10 23.63
N SER A 297 -101.05 7.23 24.55
CA SER A 297 -99.70 6.61 24.64
C SER A 297 -99.59 5.49 23.57
N PRO A 298 -98.43 4.89 23.19
CA PRO A 298 -97.38 4.35 24.09
C PRO A 298 -95.91 4.59 23.62
N ALA A 299 -94.95 4.82 24.53
CA ALA A 299 -94.02 3.87 25.16
C ALA A 299 -92.90 3.27 24.26
N LEU A 300 -91.64 3.33 24.73
CA LEU A 300 -90.80 2.16 25.12
C LEU A 300 -89.28 2.32 24.87
N PHE A 301 -88.52 1.91 25.91
CA PHE A 301 -87.18 1.28 25.98
C PHE A 301 -85.97 1.93 25.26
N ALA A 302 -84.90 2.38 25.93
CA ALA A 302 -83.88 1.68 26.75
C ALA A 302 -82.67 1.13 25.96
N LEU A 303 -81.53 1.03 26.69
CA LEU A 303 -80.20 0.48 26.35
C LEU A 303 -79.27 1.55 25.72
N GLY A 304 -78.14 1.96 26.29
CA GLY A 304 -77.24 1.29 27.22
C GLY A 304 -76.33 0.31 26.47
N ARG A 305 -75.11 0.72 26.11
CA ARG A 305 -73.91 -0.14 26.04
C ARG A 305 -72.64 0.64 25.67
N PHE A 306 -71.66 0.55 26.57
CA PHE A 306 -70.23 0.56 26.28
C PHE A 306 -69.86 -0.47 25.20
N PRO A 307 -68.67 -0.34 24.61
CA PRO A 307 -67.74 -1.46 24.68
C PRO A 307 -66.39 -1.08 25.31
N ARG A 308 -65.90 -2.08 26.06
CA ARG A 308 -64.53 -2.25 26.56
C ARG A 308 -63.54 -2.43 25.42
N VAL A 309 -62.32 -1.97 25.71
CA VAL A 309 -61.02 -2.60 25.48
C VAL A 309 -61.09 -4.08 25.07
N LEU A 310 -60.40 -4.41 23.98
CA LEU A 310 -59.70 -5.67 23.81
C LEU A 310 -58.26 -5.34 23.43
N ASP A 311 -57.36 -5.62 24.38
CA ASP A 311 -56.03 -6.12 24.06
C ASP A 311 -56.20 -7.41 23.22
N ASN A 312 -55.38 -7.57 22.19
CA ASN A 312 -54.44 -8.69 22.27
C ASN A 312 -53.18 -8.45 21.41
N PRO A 313 -52.02 -8.83 21.95
CA PRO A 313 -50.74 -8.86 21.26
C PRO A 313 -50.63 -10.17 20.47
N ASP A 314 -49.86 -10.18 19.39
CA ASP A 314 -48.89 -11.24 19.10
C ASP A 314 -48.21 -11.04 17.75
N SER A 315 -47.03 -11.68 17.66
CA SER A 315 -46.14 -11.88 16.52
C SER A 315 -45.13 -10.74 16.31
N SER A 316 -43.97 -10.79 16.95
CA SER A 316 -42.83 -11.70 16.75
C SER A 316 -41.68 -10.96 16.05
N THR A 317 -40.60 -10.80 16.81
CA THR A 317 -39.18 -10.61 16.46
C THR A 317 -38.76 -11.06 15.05
N PRO A 318 -37.73 -10.42 14.47
CA PRO A 318 -36.37 -10.96 14.58
C PRO A 318 -35.38 -9.88 15.07
N SER A 319 -34.75 -10.09 16.23
CA SER A 319 -33.41 -10.68 16.38
C SER A 319 -32.32 -9.92 15.59
N ALA A 320 -31.63 -9.04 16.30
CA ALA A 320 -30.30 -8.56 15.92
C ALA A 320 -29.32 -9.75 15.81
N PRO A 321 -28.41 -9.76 14.83
CA PRO A 321 -27.33 -10.72 14.81
C PRO A 321 -26.20 -10.30 15.76
N ASN A 322 -25.81 -11.25 16.60
CA ASN A 322 -24.64 -11.24 17.45
C ASN A 322 -23.35 -11.20 16.59
N PRO A 323 -22.29 -10.47 16.96
CA PRO A 323 -20.97 -10.66 16.41
C PRO A 323 -20.21 -11.72 17.22
N GLY A 324 -19.87 -12.83 16.58
CA GLY A 324 -18.91 -13.83 17.08
C GLY A 324 -18.19 -14.41 15.85
N VAL A 325 -16.96 -13.96 15.56
CA VAL A 325 -15.70 -14.66 15.89
C VAL A 325 -15.64 -16.05 15.28
N ILE A 326 -14.81 -16.23 14.24
CA ILE A 326 -14.04 -17.46 13.99
C ILE A 326 -12.70 -17.09 13.34
N GLU A 327 -11.64 -17.61 13.97
CA GLU A 327 -10.28 -17.99 13.51
C GLU A 327 -9.31 -16.95 12.92
#